data_AF-X1PZT5-F1
#
_entry.id   AF-X1PZT5-F1
#
_cell.length_a   1.000
_cell.length_b   1.000
_cell.length_c   1.000
_cell.angle_alpha   90.00
_cell.angle_beta   90.00
_cell.angle_gamma   90.00
#
_symmetry.space_group_name_H-M   'P 1'
#
loop_
_entity.id
_entity.type
_entity.pdbx_description
1 polymer ?
#
loop_
_entity_poly.entity_id
_entity_poly.type
_entity_poly.pdbx_seq_one_letter_code
_entity_poly.pdbx_strand_id
1 'polypeptide(L)'
;MKELGHWLEQRCKQERLSLRQAAAKTGLTHSTIRDVIKGGHPSSETIRKLAQGFGGNGVQGLALEDELLILAGYRTERPGGELSESMAELMDKARLLNDPQLKIMSHFADFLIEIEGET
;
A
#
# COMPACT_ATOMS: atom_id res chain seq x y z
N MET A 1 -10.31 -7.33 -6.46
CA MET A 1 -9.09 -8.16 -6.52
C MET A 1 -8.48 -8.40 -7.91
N LYS A 2 -9.10 -8.00 -9.02
CA LYS A 2 -8.45 -8.04 -10.35
C LYS A 2 -7.52 -6.83 -10.60
N GLU A 3 -7.53 -5.84 -9.72
CA GLU A 3 -6.89 -4.55 -9.95
C GLU A 3 -5.37 -4.61 -9.77
N LEU A 4 -4.87 -5.28 -8.74
CA LEU A 4 -3.42 -5.48 -8.57
C LEU A 4 -2.80 -6.30 -9.72
N GLY A 5 -3.49 -7.37 -10.15
CA GLY A 5 -3.02 -8.21 -11.26
C GLY A 5 -2.94 -7.41 -12.57
N HIS A 6 -3.96 -6.58 -12.85
CA HIS A 6 -3.98 -5.69 -14.01
C HIS A 6 -2.89 -4.62 -13.92
N TRP A 7 -2.70 -4.00 -12.74
CA TRP A 7 -1.62 -3.04 -12.50
C TRP A 7 -0.25 -3.66 -12.82
N LEU A 8 0.02 -4.87 -12.32
CA LEU A 8 1.29 -5.56 -12.54
C LEU A 8 1.52 -5.91 -14.03
N GLU A 9 0.46 -6.32 -14.73
CA GLU A 9 0.53 -6.60 -16.17
C GLU A 9 0.84 -5.33 -16.98
N GLN A 10 0.15 -4.22 -16.68
CA GLN A 10 0.40 -2.93 -17.34
C GLN A 10 1.80 -2.42 -17.05
N ARG A 11 2.27 -2.54 -15.81
CA ARG A 11 3.62 -2.11 -15.43
C ARG A 11 4.71 -2.88 -16.18
N CYS A 12 4.54 -4.20 -16.31
CA CYS A 12 5.45 -5.03 -17.11
C CYS A 12 5.46 -4.62 -18.59
N LYS A 13 4.29 -4.28 -19.16
CA LYS A 13 4.20 -3.80 -20.56
C LYS A 13 4.89 -2.45 -20.76
N GLN A 14 4.67 -1.50 -19.84
CA GLN A 14 5.29 -0.17 -19.88
C GLN A 14 6.82 -0.24 -19.84
N GLU A 15 7.36 -1.09 -18.98
CA GLU A 15 8.81 -1.25 -18.83
C GLU A 15 9.41 -2.31 -19.78
N ARG A 16 8.59 -2.89 -20.67
CA ARG A 16 8.97 -3.98 -21.61
C ARG A 16 9.65 -5.17 -20.91
N LEU A 17 9.17 -5.52 -19.72
CA LEU A 17 9.68 -6.62 -18.92
C LEU A 17 8.94 -7.91 -19.21
N SER A 18 9.70 -8.98 -19.40
CA SER A 18 9.16 -10.34 -19.27
C SER A 18 8.84 -10.64 -17.80
N LEU A 19 7.95 -11.59 -17.55
CA LEU A 19 7.61 -12.02 -16.18
C LEU A 19 8.84 -12.49 -15.38
N ARG A 20 9.85 -13.07 -16.05
CA ARG A 20 11.12 -13.47 -15.42
C ARG A 20 11.96 -12.26 -15.02
N GLN A 21 11.99 -11.21 -15.85
CA GLN A 21 12.71 -9.98 -15.53
C GLN A 21 12.01 -9.20 -14.42
N ALA A 22 10.68 -9.16 -14.41
CA ALA A 22 9.90 -8.58 -13.31
C ALA A 22 10.13 -9.32 -11.98
N ALA A 23 10.17 -10.65 -12.02
CA ALA A 23 10.53 -11.49 -10.87
C ALA A 23 11.93 -11.16 -10.35
N ALA A 24 12.93 -11.11 -11.23
CA ALA A 24 14.30 -10.74 -10.87
C ALA A 24 14.38 -9.33 -10.27
N LYS A 25 13.65 -8.36 -10.85
CA LYS A 25 13.62 -6.97 -10.40
C LYS A 25 13.01 -6.79 -9.01
N THR A 26 12.04 -7.62 -8.66
CA THR A 26 11.30 -7.55 -7.39
C THR A 26 11.82 -8.54 -6.34
N GLY A 27 12.78 -9.39 -6.69
CA GLY A 27 13.23 -10.48 -5.81
C GLY A 27 12.15 -11.55 -5.56
N LEU A 28 11.12 -11.61 -6.41
CA LEU A 28 10.05 -12.60 -6.34
C LEU A 28 10.30 -13.76 -7.30
N THR A 29 9.55 -14.84 -7.13
CA THR A 29 9.58 -15.94 -8.10
C THR A 29 8.67 -15.63 -9.29
N HIS A 30 9.01 -16.17 -10.46
CA HIS A 30 8.17 -16.06 -11.65
C HIS A 30 6.76 -16.66 -11.45
N SER A 31 6.62 -17.71 -10.65
CA SER A 31 5.32 -18.25 -10.24
C SER A 31 4.53 -17.24 -9.41
N THR A 32 5.16 -16.58 -8.44
CA THR A 32 4.49 -15.54 -7.62
C THR A 32 3.98 -14.39 -8.50
N ILE A 33 4.79 -13.89 -9.44
CA ILE A 33 4.37 -12.84 -10.37
C ILE A 33 3.16 -13.30 -11.20
N ARG A 34 3.20 -14.52 -11.72
CA ARG A 34 2.10 -15.10 -12.51
C ARG A 34 0.83 -15.26 -11.68
N ASP A 35 0.96 -15.70 -10.44
CA ASP A 35 -0.18 -15.92 -9.54
C ASP A 35 -0.85 -14.59 -9.18
N VAL A 36 -0.08 -13.53 -8.95
CA VAL A 36 -0.61 -12.17 -8.75
C VAL A 36 -1.37 -11.68 -10.00
N ILE A 37 -0.81 -11.86 -11.20
CA ILE A 37 -1.48 -11.47 -12.46
C ILE A 37 -2.80 -12.22 -12.65
N LYS A 38 -2.86 -13.50 -12.24
CA LYS A 38 -4.08 -14.32 -12.31
C LYS A 38 -5.13 -13.98 -11.24
N GLY A 39 -4.86 -13.03 -10.34
CA GLY A 39 -5.77 -12.65 -9.26
C GLY A 39 -5.61 -13.49 -7.99
N GLY A 40 -4.44 -14.10 -7.78
CA GLY A 40 -4.06 -14.65 -6.48
C GLY A 40 -4.03 -13.57 -5.39
N HIS A 41 -4.03 -13.99 -4.13
CA HIS A 41 -3.98 -13.09 -2.98
C HIS A 41 -2.53 -13.00 -2.46
N PRO A 42 -1.71 -12.05 -2.93
CA PRO A 42 -0.34 -11.90 -2.43
C PRO A 42 -0.34 -11.48 -0.97
N SER A 43 0.68 -11.91 -0.23
CA SER A 43 0.96 -11.40 1.11
C SER A 43 1.40 -9.93 1.07
N SER A 44 1.27 -9.24 2.21
CA SER A 44 1.82 -7.88 2.39
C SER A 44 3.34 -7.81 2.10
N GLU A 45 4.09 -8.86 2.42
CA GLU A 45 5.53 -8.95 2.07
C GLU A 45 5.74 -8.99 0.54
N THR A 46 4.88 -9.70 -0.18
CA THR A 46 4.93 -9.75 -1.65
C THR A 46 4.64 -8.36 -2.24
N ILE A 47 3.67 -7.65 -1.68
CA ILE A 47 3.33 -6.28 -2.09
C ILE A 47 4.50 -5.32 -1.84
N ARG A 48 5.14 -5.40 -0.67
CA ARG A 48 6.35 -4.62 -0.38
C ARG A 48 7.46 -4.87 -1.38
N LYS A 49 7.73 -6.13 -1.73
CA LYS A 49 8.74 -6.50 -2.74
C LYS A 49 8.40 -5.96 -4.13
N LEU A 50 7.13 -5.95 -4.52
CA LEU A 50 6.66 -5.29 -5.75
C LEU A 50 6.94 -3.78 -5.69
N ALA A 51 6.54 -3.12 -4.61
CA ALA A 51 6.74 -1.69 -4.44
C ALA A 51 8.23 -1.29 -4.44
N GLN A 52 9.08 -2.04 -3.75
CA GLN A 52 10.53 -1.81 -3.75
C GLN A 52 11.15 -2.04 -5.15
N GLY A 53 10.73 -3.10 -5.84
CA GLY A 53 11.25 -3.41 -7.18
C GLY A 53 10.86 -2.37 -8.23
N PHE A 54 9.65 -1.80 -8.14
CA PHE A 54 9.13 -0.86 -9.15
C PHE A 54 9.23 0.63 -8.76
N GLY A 55 9.26 0.95 -7.46
CA GLY A 55 9.30 2.30 -6.91
C GLY A 55 10.58 2.63 -6.11
N GLY A 56 11.46 1.66 -5.88
CA GLY A 56 12.71 1.85 -5.14
C GLY A 56 12.52 1.95 -3.62
N ASN A 57 13.59 2.36 -2.91
CA ASN A 57 13.62 2.40 -1.43
C ASN A 57 13.26 3.78 -0.83
N GLY A 58 12.77 4.72 -1.65
CA GLY A 58 12.48 6.09 -1.23
C GLY A 58 10.99 6.35 -0.96
N VAL A 59 10.63 7.64 -0.84
CA VAL A 59 9.24 8.09 -0.66
C VAL A 59 8.31 7.56 -1.76
N GLN A 60 8.80 7.47 -3.00
CA GLN A 60 8.06 6.89 -4.12
C GLN A 60 7.74 5.40 -3.93
N GLY A 61 8.65 4.63 -3.32
CA GLY A 61 8.43 3.22 -3.01
C GLY A 61 7.39 3.03 -1.91
N LEU A 62 7.38 3.89 -0.89
CA LEU A 62 6.37 3.86 0.18
C LEU A 62 4.98 4.25 -0.33
N ALA A 63 4.90 5.29 -1.18
CA ALA A 63 3.65 5.69 -1.81
C ALA A 63 3.10 4.56 -2.70
N LEU A 64 3.98 3.91 -3.45
CA LEU A 64 3.60 2.76 -4.27
C LEU A 64 3.19 1.56 -3.41
N GLU A 65 3.86 1.29 -2.29
CA GLU A 65 3.44 0.23 -1.36
C GLU A 65 2.02 0.45 -0.85
N ASP A 66 1.66 1.69 -0.50
CA ASP A 66 0.31 2.04 -0.06
C ASP A 66 -0.74 1.81 -1.18
N GLU A 67 -0.46 2.29 -2.40
CA GLU A 67 -1.32 2.06 -3.57
C GLU A 67 -1.55 0.57 -3.83
N LEU A 68 -0.48 -0.24 -3.81
CA LEU A 68 -0.58 -1.67 -4.05
C LEU A 68 -1.33 -2.42 -2.93
N LEU A 69 -1.22 -1.96 -1.68
CA LEU A 69 -1.99 -2.50 -0.56
C LEU A 69 -3.49 -2.22 -0.73
N ILE A 70 -3.85 -1.06 -1.26
CA ILE A 70 -5.24 -0.72 -1.59
C ILE A 70 -5.76 -1.62 -2.73
N LEU A 71 -5.01 -1.74 -3.83
CA LEU A 71 -5.40 -2.58 -4.98
C LEU A 71 -5.51 -4.07 -4.63
N ALA A 72 -4.78 -4.51 -3.62
CA ALA A 72 -4.85 -5.86 -3.06
C ALA A 72 -6.01 -6.06 -2.06
N GLY A 73 -6.68 -4.98 -1.64
CA GLY A 73 -7.76 -5.01 -0.65
C GLY A 73 -7.30 -5.11 0.80
N TYR A 74 -6.03 -4.87 1.09
CA TYR A 74 -5.53 -4.76 2.47
C TYR A 74 -5.87 -3.41 3.12
N ARG A 75 -6.15 -2.38 2.30
CA ARG A 75 -6.55 -1.05 2.72
C ARG A 75 -7.68 -0.54 1.83
N THR A 76 -8.57 0.28 2.38
CA THR A 76 -9.50 1.08 1.57
C THR A 76 -8.78 2.30 1.03
N GLU A 77 -9.18 2.79 -0.15
CA GLU A 77 -8.66 4.04 -0.71
C GLU A 77 -8.76 5.13 0.36
N ARG A 78 -7.63 5.68 0.80
CA ARG A 78 -7.65 6.96 1.51
C ARG A 78 -8.22 7.97 0.54
N PRO A 79 -9.29 8.72 0.89
CA PRO A 79 -9.76 9.81 0.05
C PRO A 79 -8.58 10.78 -0.15
N GLY A 80 -8.03 10.76 -1.36
CA GLY A 80 -6.81 11.46 -1.69
C GLY A 80 -7.01 12.96 -1.72
N GLY A 81 -6.13 13.66 -1.04
CA GLY A 81 -5.84 15.09 -1.18
C GLY A 81 -4.47 15.31 -0.55
N GLU A 82 -3.81 16.43 -0.86
CA GLU A 82 -2.65 16.89 -0.10
C GLU A 82 -2.84 16.59 1.38
N LEU A 83 -1.77 16.17 2.06
CA LEU A 83 -1.73 16.07 3.53
C LEU A 83 -2.38 17.33 4.07
N SER A 84 -3.64 17.22 4.50
CA SER A 84 -4.39 18.40 4.93
C SER A 84 -3.59 19.01 6.07
N GLU A 85 -3.63 20.33 6.21
CA GLU A 85 -2.92 21.01 7.29
C GLU A 85 -3.24 20.35 8.64
N SER A 86 -4.50 19.96 8.85
CA SER A 86 -4.98 19.21 10.00
C SER A 86 -4.33 17.82 10.17
N MET A 87 -4.09 17.08 9.08
CA MET A 87 -3.41 15.79 9.13
C MET A 87 -1.91 15.95 9.38
N ALA A 88 -1.27 16.95 8.78
CA ALA A 88 0.14 17.25 9.02
C ALA A 88 0.38 17.65 10.48
N GLU A 89 -0.46 18.53 11.02
CA GLU A 89 -0.43 18.89 12.44
C GLU A 89 -0.64 17.68 13.37
N LEU A 90 -1.56 16.79 13.01
CA LEU A 90 -1.83 15.59 13.80
C LEU A 90 -0.63 14.64 13.81
N MET A 91 0.06 14.49 12.68
CA MET A 91 1.31 13.73 12.60
C MET A 91 2.43 14.35 13.44
N ASP A 92 2.58 15.67 13.41
CA ASP A 92 3.59 16.36 14.23
C ASP A 92 3.31 16.24 15.73
N LYS A 93 2.04 16.30 16.14
CA LYS A 93 1.62 16.05 17.53
C LYS A 93 1.81 14.58 17.92
N ALA A 94 1.48 13.65 17.03
CA ALA A 94 1.62 12.21 17.25
C ALA A 94 3.07 11.79 17.52
N ARG A 95 4.05 12.45 16.89
CA ARG A 95 5.49 12.20 17.11
C ARG A 95 5.94 12.49 18.55
N LEU A 96 5.20 13.29 19.30
CA LEU A 96 5.52 13.65 20.69
C LEU A 96 4.91 12.67 21.70
N LEU A 97 4.08 11.71 21.25
CA LEU A 97 3.37 10.77 22.10
C LEU A 97 4.15 9.47 22.30
N ASN A 98 3.97 8.86 23.46
CA ASN A 98 4.48 7.52 23.74
C ASN A 98 3.45 6.42 23.32
N ASP A 99 3.89 5.16 23.29
CA ASP A 99 3.07 4.04 22.85
C ASP A 99 1.71 3.92 23.57
N PRO A 100 1.61 4.06 24.92
CA PRO A 100 0.32 4.12 25.60
C PRO A 100 -0.60 5.23 25.10
N GLN A 101 -0.06 6.43 24.88
CA GLN A 101 -0.82 7.59 24.39
C GLN A 101 -1.26 7.41 22.94
N LEU A 102 -0.41 6.82 22.09
CA LEU A 102 -0.75 6.49 20.71
C LEU A 102 -1.89 5.46 20.64
N LYS A 103 -1.91 4.47 21.55
CA LYS A 103 -3.04 3.52 21.63
C LYS A 103 -4.35 4.20 21.99
N ILE A 104 -4.33 5.13 22.94
CA ILE A 104 -5.52 5.92 23.31
C ILE A 104 -6.01 6.74 22.10
N MET A 105 -5.07 7.37 21.37
CA MET A 105 -5.41 8.14 20.18
C MET A 105 -5.99 7.26 19.06
N SER A 106 -5.50 6.02 18.91
CA SER A 106 -6.08 5.04 17.98
C SER A 106 -7.52 4.72 18.34
N HIS A 107 -7.81 4.37 19.61
CA HIS A 107 -9.18 4.07 20.04
C HIS A 107 -10.12 5.27 19.86
N PHE A 108 -9.61 6.48 20.05
CA PHE A 108 -10.41 7.69 19.83
C PHE A 108 -10.72 7.91 18.34
N ALA A 109 -9.78 7.63 17.45
CA ALA A 109 -10.03 7.64 16.01
C ALA A 109 -11.06 6.56 15.61
N ASP A 110 -10.95 5.35 16.16
CA ASP A 110 -11.91 4.27 15.93
C ASP A 110 -13.33 4.69 16.34
N PHE A 111 -13.47 5.32 17.51
CA PHE A 111 -14.75 5.87 17.98
C PHE A 111 -15.36 6.93 17.05
N LEU A 112 -14.55 7.86 16.53
CA LEU A 112 -15.05 8.88 15.59
C LEU A 112 -15.54 8.27 14.28
N ILE A 113 -14.85 7.24 13.77
CA ILE A 113 -15.23 6.52 12.56
C ILE A 113 -16.55 5.77 12.77
N GLU A 114 -16.73 5.14 13.93
CA GLU A 114 -17.99 4.46 14.28
C GLU A 114 -19.18 5.43 14.29
N ILE A 115 -19.00 6.64 14.83
CA ILE A 115 -20.07 7.66 14.87
C ILE A 115 -20.44 8.16 13.46
N GLU A 116 -19.46 8.39 12.58
CA GLU A 116 -19.74 8.81 11.20
C GLU A 116 -20.45 7.70 10.38
N GLY A 117 -20.28 6.43 10.75
CA GLY A 117 -20.94 5.29 10.11
C GLY A 117 -22.40 5.06 10.52
N GLU A 118 -22.89 5.72 11.57
CA GLU A 118 -24.27 5.57 12.09
C GLU A 118 -25.23 6.70 11.65
N THR A 119 -24.75 7.69 10.89
CA THR A 119 -25.54 8.79 10.31
C THR A 119 -25.71 8.67 8.81
#